data_AF-A0A8B6M595-F1
#
_entry.id   AF-A0A8B6M595-F1
#
_cell.length_a   1.000
_cell.length_b   1.000
_cell.length_c   1.000
_cell.angle_alpha   90.00
_cell.angle_beta   90.00
_cell.angle_gamma   90.00
#
_symmetry.space_group_name_H-M   'P 1'
#
loop_
_entity.id
_entity.type
_entity.pdbx_description
1 polymer ?
#
loop_
_entity_poly.entity_id
_entity_poly.type
_entity_poly.pdbx_seq_one_letter_code
_entity_poly.pdbx_strand_id
1 'polypeptide(L)'
;MSLQLSSAQTQLCATFQSQADRTTRYLVKCRAQAYAERPVDLDAIATGLSGAAPETLIAIGADLLRIEALTPKRWFGFGSETAALNARALMLLGRALRRFGAPRKLVRPVQPSE
;
A
#
# COMPACT_ATOMS: atom_id res chain seq x y z
N MET A 1 16.78 -16.04 27.89
CA MET A 1 15.69 -16.96 28.29
C MET A 1 14.66 -17.01 27.18
N SER A 2 14.60 -18.11 26.43
CA SER A 2 13.58 -18.31 25.39
C SER A 2 12.36 -18.92 26.05
N LEU A 3 11.26 -18.17 26.14
CA LEU A 3 9.98 -18.71 26.60
C LEU A 3 9.49 -19.70 25.54
N GLN A 4 9.48 -20.99 25.86
CA GLN A 4 8.85 -22.00 24.99
C GLN A 4 7.33 -21.80 25.06
N LEU A 5 6.75 -21.40 23.94
CA LEU A 5 5.31 -21.33 23.77
C LEU A 5 4.73 -22.75 23.75
N SER A 6 3.55 -22.94 24.34
CA SER A 6 2.81 -24.18 24.18
C SER A 6 2.42 -24.41 22.70
N SER A 7 2.09 -25.64 22.33
CA SER A 7 1.60 -25.96 20.98
C SER A 7 0.37 -25.12 20.61
N ALA A 8 -0.55 -24.92 21.56
CA ALA A 8 -1.74 -24.07 21.40
C ALA A 8 -1.38 -22.58 21.20
N GLN A 9 -0.42 -22.04 21.96
CA GLN A 9 0.06 -20.67 21.79
C GLN A 9 0.72 -20.48 20.42
N THR A 10 1.51 -21.45 19.97
CA THR A 10 2.16 -21.42 18.65
C THR A 10 1.11 -21.42 17.52
N GLN A 11 0.07 -22.25 17.63
CA GLN A 11 -1.03 -22.29 16.66
C GLN A 11 -1.84 -20.98 16.63
N LEU A 12 -2.09 -20.38 17.79
CA LEU A 12 -2.75 -19.07 17.88
C LEU A 12 -1.91 -17.97 17.25
N CYS A 13 -0.61 -17.92 17.55
CA CYS A 13 0.31 -16.96 16.93
C CYS A 13 0.33 -17.10 15.40
N ALA A 14 0.40 -18.33 14.87
CA ALA A 14 0.36 -18.57 13.43
C ALA A 14 -0.97 -18.12 12.80
N THR A 15 -2.09 -18.33 13.50
CA THR A 15 -3.42 -17.90 13.03
C THR A 15 -3.52 -16.38 12.98
N PHE A 16 -3.07 -15.68 14.03
CA PHE A 16 -3.05 -14.22 14.05
C PHE A 16 -2.12 -13.63 13.00
N GLN A 17 -0.93 -14.22 12.80
CA GLN A 17 -0.02 -13.82 11.73
C GLN A 17 -0.66 -13.98 10.36
N SER A 18 -1.28 -15.13 10.07
CA SER A 18 -1.99 -15.36 8.82
C SER A 18 -3.12 -14.35 8.60
N GLN A 19 -3.90 -14.04 9.65
CA GLN A 19 -4.97 -13.05 9.55
C GLN A 19 -4.41 -11.64 9.33
N ALA A 20 -3.37 -11.25 10.05
CA ALA A 20 -2.69 -9.96 9.88
C ALA A 20 -2.11 -9.80 8.47
N ASP A 21 -1.54 -10.85 7.91
CA ASP A 21 -1.02 -10.86 6.54
C ASP A 21 -2.13 -10.68 5.51
N ARG A 22 -3.26 -11.38 5.67
CA ARG A 22 -4.43 -11.24 4.81
C ARG A 22 -4.99 -9.83 4.87
N THR A 23 -5.17 -9.28 6.07
CA THR A 23 -5.62 -7.90 6.27
C THR A 23 -4.65 -6.90 5.64
N THR A 24 -3.35 -7.07 5.85
CA THR A 24 -2.33 -6.19 5.25
C THR A 24 -2.40 -6.22 3.72
N ARG A 25 -2.50 -7.41 3.12
CA ARG A 25 -2.64 -7.56 1.66
C ARG A 25 -3.92 -6.91 1.13
N TYR A 26 -5.03 -7.04 1.86
CA TYR A 26 -6.30 -6.40 1.52
C TYR A 26 -6.17 -4.88 1.54
N LEU A 27 -5.66 -4.31 2.63
CA LEU A 27 -5.48 -2.85 2.77
C LEU A 27 -4.55 -2.27 1.71
N VAL A 28 -3.42 -2.94 1.42
CA VAL A 28 -2.51 -2.53 0.33
C VAL A 28 -3.22 -2.47 -1.02
N LYS A 29 -4.09 -3.45 -1.32
CA LYS A 29 -4.87 -3.47 -2.56
C LYS A 29 -5.90 -2.34 -2.61
N CYS A 30 -6.68 -2.17 -1.55
CA CYS A 30 -7.67 -1.09 -1.46
C CYS A 30 -7.00 0.28 -1.64
N ARG A 31 -5.85 0.49 -0.99
CA ARG A 31 -5.11 1.75 -1.11
C ARG A 31 -4.53 1.97 -2.49
N ALA A 32 -3.95 0.94 -3.12
CA ALA A 32 -3.46 1.04 -4.49
C ALA A 32 -4.60 1.35 -5.48
N GLN A 33 -5.79 0.77 -5.26
CA GLN A 33 -6.98 1.09 -6.04
C GLN A 33 -7.42 2.54 -5.84
N ALA A 34 -7.46 3.02 -4.59
CA ALA A 34 -7.78 4.42 -4.30
C ALA A 34 -6.83 5.40 -5.00
N TYR A 35 -5.52 5.11 -5.02
CA TYR A 35 -4.56 5.91 -5.79
C TYR A 35 -4.76 5.82 -7.30
N ALA A 36 -5.21 4.68 -7.83
CA ALA A 36 -5.54 4.57 -9.25
C ALA A 36 -6.79 5.40 -9.61
N GLU A 37 -7.79 5.44 -8.72
CA GLU A 37 -9.02 6.21 -8.89
C GLU A 37 -8.78 7.72 -8.72
N ARG A 38 -7.89 8.10 -7.78
CA ARG A 38 -7.55 9.48 -7.47
C ARG A 38 -6.02 9.66 -7.38
N PRO A 39 -5.32 9.77 -8.53
CA PRO A 39 -3.85 9.89 -8.54
C PRO A 39 -3.32 11.10 -7.76
N VAL A 40 -4.07 12.21 -7.66
CA VAL A 40 -3.65 13.40 -6.90
C VAL A 40 -3.38 13.11 -5.42
N ASP A 41 -3.97 12.05 -4.85
CA ASP A 41 -3.72 11.67 -3.45
C ASP A 41 -2.30 11.13 -3.24
N LEU A 42 -1.60 10.72 -4.31
CA LEU A 42 -0.18 10.38 -4.28
C LEU A 42 0.68 11.61 -3.96
N ASP A 43 0.23 12.82 -4.32
CA ASP A 43 1.00 14.05 -4.08
C ASP A 43 1.06 14.42 -2.58
N ALA A 44 0.16 13.85 -1.76
CA ALA A 44 0.23 13.96 -0.30
C ALA A 44 1.42 13.18 0.30
N ILE A 45 1.96 12.21 -0.43
CA ILE A 45 3.17 11.46 -0.02
C ILE A 45 4.42 12.22 -0.46
N ALA A 46 4.45 12.64 -1.72
CA ALA A 46 5.51 13.46 -2.30
C ALA A 46 4.96 14.22 -3.50
N THR A 47 5.29 15.50 -3.63
CA THR A 47 4.81 16.34 -4.74
C THR A 47 5.24 15.78 -6.10
N GLY A 48 4.30 15.71 -7.05
CA GLY A 48 4.55 15.27 -8.43
C GLY A 48 4.44 13.75 -8.63
N LEU A 49 4.14 13.01 -7.55
CA LEU A 49 4.01 11.57 -7.58
C LEU A 49 2.76 11.11 -8.38
N SER A 50 1.72 11.95 -8.44
CA SER A 50 0.50 11.67 -9.21
C SER A 50 0.74 11.51 -10.72
N GLY A 51 1.76 12.18 -11.26
CA GLY A 51 2.18 12.11 -12.66
C GLY A 51 3.44 11.26 -12.89
N ALA A 52 3.96 10.61 -11.85
CA ALA A 52 5.23 9.90 -11.93
C ALA A 52 5.13 8.63 -12.78
N ALA A 53 6.24 8.29 -13.44
CA ALA A 53 6.35 7.03 -14.16
C ALA A 53 6.18 5.83 -13.20
N PRO A 54 5.67 4.69 -13.68
CA PRO A 54 5.48 3.51 -12.85
C PRO A 54 6.76 3.02 -12.14
N GLU A 55 7.92 3.13 -12.79
CA GLU A 55 9.23 2.82 -12.23
C GLU A 55 9.57 3.71 -11.02
N THR A 56 9.22 5.00 -11.12
CA THR A 56 9.41 5.98 -10.04
C THR A 56 8.54 5.64 -8.83
N LEU A 57 7.28 5.24 -9.05
CA LEU A 57 6.39 4.79 -7.96
C LEU A 57 6.97 3.58 -7.21
N ILE A 58 7.54 2.62 -7.95
CA ILE A 58 8.17 1.43 -7.37
C ILE A 58 9.41 1.81 -6.57
N ALA A 59 10.27 2.68 -7.12
CA ALA A 59 11.50 3.13 -6.46
C ALA A 59 11.19 3.88 -5.16
N ILE A 60 10.28 4.87 -5.20
CA ILE A 60 9.90 5.65 -4.02
C ILE A 60 9.25 4.75 -2.96
N GLY A 61 8.39 3.80 -3.35
CA GLY A 61 7.83 2.84 -2.41
C GLY A 61 8.89 1.97 -1.73
N ALA A 62 9.91 1.51 -2.47
CA ALA A 62 11.03 0.76 -1.89
C ALA A 62 11.85 1.61 -0.90
N ASP A 63 12.07 2.88 -1.25
CA ASP A 63 12.80 3.83 -0.42
C ASP A 63 12.07 4.14 0.89
N LEU A 64 10.76 4.37 0.84
CA LEU A 64 9.91 4.58 2.01
C LEU A 64 9.93 3.37 2.96
N LEU A 65 9.90 2.15 2.44
CA LEU A 65 10.01 0.94 3.27
C LEU A 65 11.37 0.83 3.96
N ARG A 66 12.44 1.20 3.27
CA ARG A 66 13.79 1.22 3.83
C ARG A 66 13.92 2.29 4.92
N ILE A 67 13.35 3.47 4.72
CA ILE A 67 13.31 4.54 5.74
C ILE A 67 12.52 4.06 6.96
N GLU A 68 11.34 3.47 6.77
CA GLU A 68 10.52 2.93 7.86
C GLU A 68 11.28 1.87 8.68
N ALA A 69 12.07 1.02 8.03
CA ALA A 69 12.90 0.02 8.72
C ALA A 69 14.00 0.65 9.61
N LEU A 70 14.45 1.85 9.27
CA LEU A 70 15.51 2.58 9.99
C LEU A 70 14.96 3.49 11.09
N THR A 71 13.66 3.79 11.07
CA THR A 71 13.06 4.77 12.00
C THR A 71 12.33 4.02 13.12
N PRO A 72 12.67 4.25 14.41
CA PRO A 72 12.02 3.56 15.52
C PRO A 72 10.52 3.87 15.56
N LYS A 73 9.71 2.81 15.58
CA LYS A 73 8.24 2.80 15.54
C LYS A 73 7.63 3.68 16.64
N ARG A 74 7.34 4.95 16.35
CA ARG A 74 6.44 5.78 17.16
C ARG A 74 4.99 5.42 16.84
N TRP A 75 4.58 4.23 17.25
CA TRP A 75 3.21 3.76 17.06
C TRP A 75 2.40 4.03 18.33
N PHE A 76 1.86 5.24 18.43
CA PHE A 76 0.70 5.53 19.26
C PHE A 76 -0.33 6.25 18.39
N GLY A 77 -1.44 5.56 18.08
CA GLY A 77 -2.59 6.14 17.40
C GLY A 77 -3.28 5.18 16.44
N PHE A 78 -4.38 4.57 16.88
CA PHE A 78 -5.40 4.04 15.97
C PHE A 78 -5.90 5.21 15.10
N GLY A 79 -5.75 5.13 13.78
CA GLY A 79 -6.39 6.09 12.86
C GLY A 79 -5.50 6.68 11.74
N SER A 80 -4.17 6.53 11.79
CA SER A 80 -3.31 6.86 10.64
C SER A 80 -2.88 5.58 9.92
N GLU A 81 -3.05 5.55 8.60
CA GLU A 81 -2.47 4.46 7.81
C GLU A 81 -0.96 4.49 7.88
N THR A 82 -0.34 3.32 7.95
CA THR A 82 1.09 3.20 8.22
C THR A 82 1.89 3.52 6.96
N ALA A 83 3.04 4.16 7.11
CA ALA A 83 3.92 4.48 5.99
C ALA A 83 4.25 3.24 5.14
N ALA A 84 4.41 2.08 5.81
CA ALA A 84 4.63 0.80 5.14
C ALA A 84 3.47 0.34 4.25
N LEU A 85 2.21 0.59 4.64
CA LEU A 85 1.04 0.26 3.80
C LEU A 85 1.01 1.14 2.55
N ASN A 86 1.19 2.45 2.71
CA ASN A 86 1.22 3.39 1.58
C ASN A 86 2.37 3.04 0.61
N ALA A 87 3.56 2.76 1.13
CA ALA A 87 4.71 2.38 0.32
C ALA A 87 4.48 1.09 -0.48
N ARG A 88 3.90 0.06 0.14
CA ARG A 88 3.51 -1.18 -0.56
C ARG A 88 2.42 -0.94 -1.60
N ALA A 89 1.48 -0.04 -1.34
CA ALA A 89 0.43 0.33 -2.27
C ALA A 89 1.01 1.05 -3.50
N LEU A 90 1.98 1.98 -3.33
CA LEU A 90 2.73 2.60 -4.42
C LEU A 90 3.39 1.56 -5.32
N MET A 91 4.11 0.61 -4.72
CA MET A 91 4.80 -0.44 -5.47
C MET A 91 3.81 -1.33 -6.23
N LEU A 92 2.66 -1.65 -5.63
CA LEU A 92 1.62 -2.43 -6.27
C LEU A 92 1.01 -1.66 -7.46
N LEU A 93 0.69 -0.38 -7.28
CA LEU A 93 0.18 0.49 -8.34
C LEU A 93 1.18 0.57 -9.49
N GLY A 94 2.44 0.93 -9.22
CA GLY A 94 3.49 1.00 -10.25
C GLY A 94 3.63 -0.31 -11.01
N ARG A 95 3.62 -1.47 -10.33
CA ARG A 95 3.65 -2.79 -11.01
C ARG A 95 2.42 -3.03 -11.88
N ALA A 96 1.24 -2.64 -11.42
CA ALA A 96 0.01 -2.75 -12.20
C ALA A 96 0.07 -1.86 -13.46
N LEU A 97 0.53 -0.62 -13.32
CA LEU A 97 0.68 0.31 -14.44
C LEU A 97 1.72 -0.17 -15.48
N ARG A 98 2.83 -0.78 -15.03
CA ARG A 98 3.81 -1.40 -15.97
C ARG A 98 3.21 -2.57 -16.73
N ARG A 99 2.38 -3.38 -16.07
CA ARG A 99 1.82 -4.61 -16.65
C ARG A 99 0.65 -4.35 -17.60
N PHE A 100 -0.19 -3.36 -17.29
CA PHE A 100 -1.44 -3.12 -18.01
C PHE A 100 -1.46 -1.78 -18.77
N GLY A 101 -0.38 -1.00 -18.70
CA GLY A 101 -0.33 0.39 -19.16
C GLY A 101 -0.87 1.37 -18.11
N ALA A 102 -0.71 2.68 -18.34
CA ALA A 102 -1.43 3.71 -17.58
C ALA A 102 -2.92 3.34 -17.49
N PRO A 103 -3.65 3.65 -16.40
CA PRO A 103 -5.03 3.25 -16.29
C PRO A 103 -5.73 3.75 -17.56
N ARG A 104 -6.28 2.83 -18.35
CA ARG A 104 -7.23 3.19 -19.38
C ARG A 104 -8.24 4.06 -18.67
N LYS A 105 -8.25 5.35 -19.00
CA LYS A 105 -9.29 6.29 -18.64
C LYS A 105 -10.61 5.52 -18.71
N LEU A 106 -11.17 5.13 -17.57
CA LEU A 106 -12.59 4.83 -17.46
C LEU A 106 -13.30 6.18 -17.54
N VAL A 107 -13.11 6.88 -18.66
CA VAL A 107 -14.00 7.93 -19.08
C VAL A 107 -15.27 7.17 -19.40
N ARG A 108 -16.19 7.14 -18.43
CA ARG A 108 -17.60 6.93 -18.77
C ARG A 108 -17.89 7.91 -19.91
N PRO A 109 -18.41 7.46 -21.06
CA PRO A 109 -18.89 8.39 -22.06
C PRO A 109 -19.93 9.27 -21.36
N VAL A 110 -19.67 10.58 -21.32
CA VAL A 110 -20.70 11.55 -20.97
C VAL A 110 -21.75 11.39 -22.05
N GLN A 111 -22.88 10.79 -21.69
CA GLN A 111 -24.06 10.77 -22.55
C GLN A 111 -24.44 12.23 -22.81
N PRO A 112 -24.63 12.65 -24.07
CA PRO A 112 -25.13 13.99 -24.33
C PRO A 112 -26.50 14.12 -23.68
N SER A 113 -26.69 15.17 -22.89
CA SER A 113 -28.01 15.56 -22.41
C SER A 113 -28.85 15.95 -23.62
N GLU A 114 -29.98 15.27 -23.81
CA GLU A 114 -31.06 15.68 -24.72
C GLU A 114 -31.69 16.99 -24.26
#